data_AF-A0A838KN90-F1
#
_entry.id   AF-A0A838KN90-F1
#
_cell.length_a   1.000
_cell.length_b   1.000
_cell.length_c   1.000
_cell.angle_alpha   90.00
_cell.angle_beta   90.00
_cell.angle_gamma   90.00
#
_symmetry.space_group_name_H-M   'P 1'
#
loop_
_entity.id
_entity.type
_entity.pdbx_description
1 polymer ?
#
loop_
_entity_poly.entity_id
_entity_poly.type
_entity_poly.pdbx_seq_one_letter_code
_entity_poly.pdbx_strand_id
1 'polypeptide(L)' 'MKFRVDRDLLAEAVAWTARSIPTRPGTLPQLAGILVTTGPDGLTL' A
#
# COMPACT_ATOMS: atom_id res chain seq x y z
N MET A 1 -12.74 6.96 3.90
CA MET A 1 -12.40 5.92 4.90
C MET A 1 -11.57 6.56 6.00
N LYS A 2 -11.73 6.10 7.26
CA LYS A 2 -10.90 6.51 8.39
C LYS A 2 -10.55 5.26 9.17
N PHE A 3 -9.26 4.99 9.31
CA PHE A 3 -8.75 3.86 10.09
C PHE A 3 -7.67 4.35 11.05
N ARG A 4 -7.41 3.56 12.09
CA ARG A 4 -6.25 3.71 12.97
C ARG A 4 -5.53 2.37 12.98
N VAL A 5 -4.21 2.44 12.88
CA VAL A 5 -3.33 1.28 12.86
C VAL A 5 -2.04 1.67 13.57
N ASP A 6 -1.33 0.68 14.09
CA ASP A 6 0.02 0.89 14.61
C ASP A 6 0.95 1.38 13.49
N ARG A 7 1.76 2.39 13.80
CA ARG A 7 2.67 3.02 12.84
C ARG A 7 3.72 2.03 12.34
N ASP A 8 4.27 1.20 13.21
CA ASP A 8 5.37 0.31 12.85
C ASP A 8 4.85 -0.88 12.04
N LEU A 9 3.68 -1.41 12.41
CA LEU A 9 2.99 -2.44 11.63
C LEU A 9 2.67 -1.93 10.22
N LEU A 10 2.14 -0.72 10.10
CA LEU A 10 1.85 -0.12 8.80
C LEU A 10 3.13 0.10 7.99
N ALA A 11 4.20 0.58 8.62
CA ALA A 11 5.48 0.81 7.95
C ALA A 11 6.08 -0.50 7.40
N GLU A 12 6.02 -1.58 8.16
CA GLU A 12 6.46 -2.90 7.72
C GLU A 12 5.64 -3.41 6.54
N ALA A 13 4.31 -3.35 6.64
CA ALA A 13 3.42 -3.80 5.57
C ALA A 13 3.63 -2.98 4.28
N VAL A 14 3.77 -1.66 4.38
CA VAL A 14 4.07 -0.78 3.25
C VAL A 14 5.43 -1.11 2.63
N ALA A 15 6.47 -1.32 3.44
CA ALA A 15 7.80 -1.70 2.95
C ALA A 15 7.77 -3.06 2.25
N TRP A 16 7.01 -4.02 2.77
CA TRP A 16 6.80 -5.33 2.17
C TRP A 16 6.15 -5.21 0.78
N THR A 17 5.06 -4.45 0.67
CA THR A 17 4.29 -4.25 -0.58
C THR A 17 5.04 -3.39 -1.59
N ALA A 18 5.76 -2.36 -1.17
CA ALA A 18 6.48 -1.45 -2.07
C ALA A 18 7.49 -2.17 -2.99
N ARG A 19 7.95 -3.37 -2.61
CA ARG A 19 8.84 -4.21 -3.45
C ARG A 19 8.21 -4.68 -4.75
N SER A 20 6.88 -4.66 -4.89
CA SER A 20 6.20 -4.96 -6.16
C SER A 20 6.02 -3.74 -7.07
N ILE A 21 6.39 -2.53 -6.63
CA ILE A 21 6.24 -1.31 -7.41
C ILE A 21 7.36 -1.23 -8.46
N PRO A 22 7.03 -1.05 -9.76
CA PRO A 22 8.04 -0.85 -10.79
C PRO A 22 8.89 0.40 -10.53
N THR A 23 10.22 0.28 -10.61
CA THR A 23 11.17 1.39 -10.41
C THR A 23 11.08 2.47 -11.49
N ARG A 24 10.53 2.14 -12.66
CA ARG A 24 10.22 3.07 -13.75
C ARG A 24 8.79 2.82 -14.21
N PRO A 25 7.78 3.48 -13.61
CA PRO A 25 6.42 3.43 -14.11
C PRO A 25 6.44 4.08 -15.50
N GLY A 26 6.28 3.26 -16.53
CA GLY A 26 6.27 3.71 -17.93
C GLY A 26 5.01 4.51 -18.23
N THR A 27 4.30 4.13 -19.29
CA THR A 27 3.06 4.80 -19.74
C THR A 27 1.90 4.74 -18.73
N LEU A 28 2.03 3.99 -17.63
CA LEU A 28 0.99 3.73 -16.64
C LEU A 28 1.36 4.33 -15.26
N PRO A 29 1.09 5.64 -15.02
CA PRO A 29 1.41 6.29 -13.76
C PRO A 29 0.68 5.69 -12.54
N GLN A 30 -0.43 4.98 -12.77
CA GLN A 30 -1.22 4.33 -11.71
C GLN A 30 -0.45 3.19 -11.02
N LEU A 31 0.55 2.60 -11.68
CA LEU A 31 1.40 1.55 -11.11
C LEU A 31 2.51 2.08 -10.19
N ALA A 32 2.63 3.41 -10.04
CA ALA A 32 3.64 4.04 -9.19
C ALA A 32 3.26 4.06 -7.69
N GLY A 33 2.08 3.55 -7.34
CA GLY A 33 1.53 3.63 -5.97
C GLY A 33 1.02 2.29 -5.44
N ILE A 34 0.54 2.33 -4.19
CA ILE A 34 -0.07 1.21 -3.49
C ILE A 34 -1.58 1.45 -3.42
N LEU A 35 -2.38 0.42 -3.71
CA LEU A 35 -3.82 0.46 -3.55
C LEU A 35 -4.18 0.11 -2.11
N VAL A 36 -4.73 1.08 -1.39
CA VAL A 36 -5.15 0.87 -0.01
C VAL A 36 -6.67 0.64 0.04
N THR A 37 -7.10 -0.50 0.56
CA THR A 37 -8.53 -0.80 0.77
C THR A 37 -8.81 -1.15 2.22
N THR A 38 -9.95 -0.71 2.74
CA THR A 38 -10.42 -1.12 4.08
C THR A 38 -11.73 -1.90 3.95
N GLY A 39 -11.79 -3.07 4.56
CA GLY A 39 -12.99 -3.90 4.66
C GLY A 39 -13.27 -4.34 6.11
N PRO A 40 -14.30 -5.19 6.31
CA PRO A 40 -14.66 -5.73 7.63
C PRO A 40 -13.50 -6.47 8.31
N ASP A 41 -12.64 -7.10 7.52
CA ASP A 41 -11.52 -7.93 7.98
C ASP A 41 -10.22 -7.12 8.19
N GLY A 42 -10.20 -5.83 7.85
CA GLY A 42 -9.07 -4.94 8.09
C GLY A 42 -8.60 -4.12 6.88
N LEU A 43 -7.30 -3.80 6.87
CA LEU A 43 -6.62 -2.98 5.87
C LEU A 43 -5.82 -3.88 4.91
N THR A 44 -6.00 -3.71 3.60
CA THR A 44 -5.24 -4.41 2.56
C THR A 44 -4.43 -3.40 1.73
N LEU A 45 -3.19 -3.76 1.41
CA LEU A 45 -2.20 -2.96 0.66
C LEU A 45 -1.76 -3.69 -0.62
#